data_AF-A0A7X3ZIP0-F1
#
_entry.id   AF-A0A7X3ZIP0-F1
#
_cell.length_a   1.000
_cell.length_b   1.000
_cell.length_c   1.000
_cell.angle_alpha   90.00
_cell.angle_beta   90.00
_cell.angle_gamma   90.00
#
_symmetry.space_group_name_H-M   'P 1'
#
loop_
_entity.id
_entity.type
_entity.pdbx_description
1 polymer ?
#
loop_
_entity_poly.entity_id
_entity_poly.type
_entity_poly.pdbx_seq_one_letter_code
_entity_poly.pdbx_strand_id
1 'polypeptide(L)'
;MSLIAQKISGCYRRVLVFLLLALIVLAAVGVILYYQVGGTEGVRYWTAGRALNGTERIILKNRPDGIPQENVEAQFETVRDAIRNRQIELKLLYDVLKSYQDKFHNPGLSTETVKPSTPEVEEFLTNLQQVIILEE
;
A
#
# COMPACT_ATOMS: atom_id res chain seq x y z
N MET A 1 36.73 -41.35 -8.26
CA MET A 1 36.06 -40.05 -8.01
C MET A 1 34.81 -39.89 -8.90
N SER A 2 33.78 -40.74 -8.78
CA SER A 2 32.59 -40.64 -9.66
C SER A 2 31.25 -40.70 -8.93
N LEU A 3 31.16 -41.31 -7.74
CA LEU A 3 29.89 -41.46 -7.01
C LEU A 3 29.42 -40.17 -6.32
N ILE A 4 30.33 -39.36 -5.80
CA ILE A 4 30.00 -38.10 -5.09
C ILE A 4 29.48 -37.06 -6.09
N ALA A 5 30.11 -36.94 -7.26
CA ALA A 5 29.68 -36.01 -8.32
C ALA A 5 28.30 -36.37 -8.90
N GLN A 6 28.00 -37.66 -9.06
CA GLN A 6 26.67 -38.13 -9.50
C GLN A 6 25.57 -37.89 -8.45
N LYS A 7 25.89 -38.04 -7.16
CA LYS A 7 24.94 -37.80 -6.06
C LYS A 7 24.66 -36.30 -5.89
N ILE A 8 25.68 -35.45 -6.04
CA ILE A 8 25.56 -33.98 -6.00
C ILE A 8 24.78 -33.46 -7.21
N SER A 9 25.04 -33.97 -8.42
CA SER A 9 24.30 -33.57 -9.63
C SER A 9 22.82 -33.99 -9.58
N GLY A 10 22.52 -35.16 -9.00
CA GLY A 10 21.15 -35.60 -8.76
C GLY A 10 20.40 -34.76 -7.72
N CYS A 11 21.08 -34.34 -6.65
CA CYS A 11 20.52 -33.45 -5.64
C CYS A 11 20.28 -32.04 -6.21
N TYR A 12 21.27 -31.50 -6.91
CA TYR A 12 21.17 -30.19 -7.57
C TYR A 12 20.06 -30.16 -8.62
N ARG A 13 19.92 -31.22 -9.42
CA ARG A 13 18.83 -31.34 -10.41
C ARG A 13 17.45 -31.36 -9.75
N ARG A 14 17.29 -32.06 -8.61
CA ARG A 14 16.02 -32.05 -7.87
C ARG A 14 15.74 -30.67 -7.27
N VAL A 15 16.72 -30.05 -6.62
CA VAL A 15 16.58 -28.70 -6.05
C VAL A 15 16.22 -27.68 -7.13
N LEU A 16 16.86 -27.74 -8.29
CA LEU A 16 16.60 -26.83 -9.42
C LEU A 16 15.19 -27.04 -9.99
N VAL A 17 14.71 -28.28 -10.09
CA VAL A 17 13.32 -28.58 -10.48
C VAL A 17 12.32 -28.05 -9.45
N PHE A 18 12.57 -28.23 -8.14
CA PHE A 18 11.71 -27.67 -7.10
C PHE A 18 11.71 -26.14 -7.12
N LEU A 19 12.85 -25.51 -7.37
CA LEU A 19 12.97 -24.06 -7.47
C LEU A 19 12.23 -23.52 -8.70
N LEU A 20 12.34 -24.20 -9.86
CA LEU A 20 11.56 -23.88 -11.05
C LEU A 20 10.06 -24.03 -10.81
N LEU A 21 9.63 -25.13 -10.18
CA LEU A 21 8.22 -25.33 -9.81
C LEU A 21 7.73 -24.22 -8.86
N ALA A 22 8.52 -23.85 -7.85
CA ALA A 22 8.18 -22.76 -6.95
C ALA A 22 8.03 -21.43 -7.70
N LEU A 23 8.94 -21.13 -8.64
CA LEU A 23 8.85 -19.93 -9.49
C LEU A 23 7.61 -19.95 -10.38
N ILE A 24 7.26 -21.09 -10.98
CA ILE A 24 6.06 -21.23 -11.82
C ILE A 24 4.80 -21.00 -10.98
N VAL A 25 4.72 -21.57 -9.78
CA VAL A 25 3.58 -21.37 -8.87
C VAL A 25 3.47 -19.90 -8.47
N LEU A 26 4.59 -19.26 -8.11
CA LEU A 26 4.60 -17.83 -7.78
C LEU A 26 4.15 -16.96 -8.95
N ALA A 27 4.63 -17.25 -10.17
CA ALA A 27 4.23 -16.55 -11.38
C ALA A 27 2.72 -16.73 -11.67
N ALA A 28 2.21 -17.96 -11.54
CA ALA A 28 0.78 -18.25 -11.73
C ALA A 28 -0.10 -17.48 -10.73
N VAL A 29 0.28 -17.46 -9.45
CA VAL A 29 -0.41 -16.66 -8.43
C VAL A 29 -0.37 -15.17 -8.77
N GLY A 30 0.79 -14.66 -9.19
CA GLY A 30 0.93 -13.26 -9.61
C GLY A 30 0.02 -12.90 -10.78
N VAL A 31 -0.09 -13.78 -11.78
CA VAL A 31 -0.97 -13.61 -12.95
C VAL A 31 -2.45 -13.64 -12.55
N ILE A 32 -2.86 -14.56 -11.67
CA ILE A 32 -4.24 -14.62 -11.16
C ILE A 32 -4.62 -13.33 -10.45
N LEU A 33 -3.75 -12.85 -9.57
CA LEU A 33 -3.95 -11.57 -8.88
C LEU A 33 -4.02 -10.40 -9.88
N TYR A 34 -3.14 -10.37 -10.89
CA TYR A 34 -3.16 -9.33 -11.92
C TYR A 34 -4.50 -9.28 -12.68
N TYR A 35 -5.07 -10.43 -13.03
CA TYR A 35 -6.37 -10.49 -13.70
C TYR A 35 -7.53 -10.15 -12.75
N GLN A 36 -7.51 -10.62 -11.50
CA GLN A 36 -8.55 -10.29 -10.53
C GLN A 36 -8.63 -8.80 -10.21
N VAL A 37 -7.49 -8.11 -10.19
CA VAL A 37 -7.46 -6.69 -9.86
C VAL A 37 -7.82 -5.83 -11.09
N GLY A 38 -7.83 -6.40 -12.30
CA GLY A 38 -8.26 -5.71 -13.53
C GLY A 38 -7.13 -5.07 -14.33
N GLY A 39 -5.95 -5.71 -14.36
CA GLY A 39 -4.81 -5.28 -15.15
C GLY A 39 -3.98 -4.15 -14.51
N THR A 40 -3.24 -3.39 -15.32
CA THR A 40 -2.35 -2.31 -14.87
C THR A 40 -3.08 -1.22 -14.09
N GLU A 41 -4.29 -0.83 -14.52
CA GLU A 41 -5.12 0.12 -13.79
C GLU A 41 -5.54 -0.41 -12.43
N GLY A 42 -5.98 -1.67 -12.39
CA GLY A 42 -6.28 -2.38 -11.17
C GLY A 42 -5.16 -2.32 -10.14
N VAL A 43 -3.94 -2.66 -10.59
CA VAL A 43 -2.75 -2.63 -9.72
C VAL A 43 -2.55 -1.23 -9.13
N ARG A 44 -2.78 -0.16 -9.90
CA ARG A 44 -2.66 1.22 -9.41
C ARG A 44 -3.64 1.49 -8.27
N TYR A 45 -4.93 1.18 -8.45
CA TYR A 45 -5.93 1.36 -7.39
C TYR A 45 -5.66 0.48 -6.17
N TRP A 46 -5.20 -0.77 -6.37
CA TRP A 46 -4.80 -1.64 -5.26
C TRP A 46 -3.61 -1.07 -4.47
N THR A 47 -2.59 -0.56 -5.17
CA THR A 47 -1.45 0.09 -4.51
C THR A 47 -1.85 1.39 -3.80
N ALA A 48 -2.80 2.14 -4.35
CA ALA A 48 -3.36 3.32 -3.71
C ALA A 48 -4.07 2.96 -2.39
N GLY A 49 -4.89 1.89 -2.38
CA GLY A 49 -5.53 1.39 -1.16
C GLY A 49 -4.51 0.92 -0.10
N ARG A 50 -3.42 0.28 -0.53
CA ARG A 50 -2.29 -0.07 0.35
C ARG A 50 -1.63 1.16 0.98
N ALA A 51 -1.38 2.20 0.18
CA ALA A 51 -0.78 3.45 0.66
C ALA A 51 -1.71 4.19 1.62
N LEU A 52 -3.01 4.21 1.32
CA LEU A 52 -4.06 4.76 2.18
C LEU A 52 -4.06 4.07 3.55
N ASN A 53 -4.14 2.73 3.59
CA ASN A 53 -4.11 1.94 4.84
C ASN A 53 -2.82 2.16 5.66
N GLY A 54 -1.68 2.32 4.98
CA GLY A 54 -0.41 2.64 5.64
C GLY A 54 -0.47 3.98 6.35
N THR A 55 -1.04 4.99 5.70
CA THR A 55 -1.16 6.36 6.23
C THR A 55 -2.20 6.44 7.35
N GLU A 56 -3.33 5.75 7.21
CA GLU A 56 -4.36 5.60 8.26
C GLU A 56 -3.74 5.10 9.57
N ARG A 57 -2.95 4.03 9.50
CA ARG A 57 -2.28 3.45 10.67
C ARG A 57 -1.32 4.43 11.34
N ILE A 58 -0.63 5.26 10.55
CA ILE A 58 0.28 6.29 11.08
C ILE A 58 -0.52 7.39 11.79
N ILE A 59 -1.60 7.87 11.17
CA ILE A 59 -2.47 8.89 11.77
C ILE A 59 -3.08 8.38 13.07
N LEU A 60 -3.68 7.18 13.07
CA LEU A 60 -4.30 6.61 14.26
C LEU A 60 -3.31 6.45 15.41
N LYS A 61 -2.05 6.09 15.12
CA LYS A 61 -1.00 5.97 16.12
C LYS A 61 -0.57 7.33 16.70
N ASN A 62 -0.50 8.36 15.86
CA ASN A 62 0.05 9.67 16.22
C ASN A 62 -1.03 10.77 16.35
N ARG A 63 -2.30 10.37 16.43
CA ARG A 63 -3.46 11.25 16.41
C ARG A 63 -3.40 12.30 17.53
N PRO A 64 -3.74 13.57 17.26
CA PRO A 64 -3.97 14.56 18.30
C PRO A 64 -5.29 14.27 19.04
N ASP A 65 -5.35 14.55 20.34
CA ASP A 65 -6.52 14.20 21.16
C ASP A 65 -7.80 14.96 20.77
N GLY A 66 -7.67 16.06 20.02
CA GLY A 66 -8.79 16.87 19.53
C GLY A 66 -9.58 16.24 18.37
N ILE A 67 -9.15 15.12 17.80
CA ILE A 67 -9.84 14.47 16.67
C ILE A 67 -10.33 13.09 17.09
N PRO A 68 -11.65 12.82 17.05
CA PRO A 68 -12.20 11.49 17.31
C PRO A 68 -11.66 10.43 16.36
N GLN A 69 -11.46 9.21 16.84
CA GLN A 69 -10.84 8.13 16.06
C GLN A 69 -11.82 7.67 14.99
N GLU A 70 -13.09 7.57 15.36
CA GLU A 70 -14.19 7.26 14.44
C GLU A 70 -14.26 8.23 13.25
N ASN A 71 -13.93 9.51 13.44
CA ASN A 71 -13.94 10.49 12.36
C ASN A 71 -12.82 10.23 11.35
N VAL A 72 -11.64 9.84 11.83
CA VAL A 72 -10.53 9.46 10.94
C VAL A 72 -10.92 8.20 10.16
N GLU A 73 -11.33 7.14 10.86
CA GLU A 73 -11.68 5.86 10.25
C GLU A 73 -12.81 5.99 9.21
N ALA A 74 -13.86 6.75 9.52
CA ALA A 74 -14.98 6.98 8.60
C ALA A 74 -14.54 7.69 7.30
N GLN A 75 -13.65 8.68 7.40
CA GLN A 75 -13.13 9.36 6.22
C GLN A 75 -12.24 8.45 5.38
N PHE A 76 -11.39 7.65 6.03
CA PHE A 76 -10.55 6.67 5.34
C PHE A 76 -11.37 5.56 4.66
N GLU A 77 -12.46 5.10 5.28
CA GLU A 77 -13.38 4.14 4.62
C GLU A 77 -14.08 4.77 3.41
N THR A 78 -14.53 6.04 3.52
CA THR A 78 -15.15 6.75 2.39
C THR A 78 -14.20 6.81 1.18
N VAL A 79 -12.93 7.14 1.41
CA VAL A 79 -11.91 7.19 0.37
C VAL A 79 -11.60 5.78 -0.16
N ARG A 80 -11.58 4.76 0.71
CA ARG A 80 -11.38 3.36 0.34
C ARG A 80 -12.50 2.85 -0.58
N ASP A 81 -13.74 3.24 -0.32
CA ASP A 81 -14.87 2.96 -1.19
C ASP A 81 -14.77 3.70 -2.53
N ALA A 82 -14.35 4.96 -2.54
CA ALA A 82 -14.06 5.69 -3.76
C ALA A 82 -12.94 5.01 -4.60
N ILE A 83 -11.89 4.49 -3.96
CA ILE A 83 -10.84 3.70 -4.64
C ILE A 83 -11.45 2.43 -5.26
N ARG A 84 -12.29 1.69 -4.52
CA ARG A 84 -12.96 0.47 -5.02
C ARG A 84 -13.83 0.77 -6.24
N ASN A 85 -14.52 1.91 -6.22
CA ASN A 85 -15.39 2.36 -7.31
C ASN A 85 -14.65 3.09 -8.43
N ARG A 86 -13.31 3.25 -8.34
CA ARG A 86 -12.47 4.00 -9.30
C ARG A 86 -12.86 5.49 -9.43
N GLN A 87 -13.49 6.05 -8.40
CA GLN A 87 -13.95 7.45 -8.33
C GLN A 87 -12.93 8.33 -7.60
N ILE A 88 -11.65 8.19 -7.95
CA ILE A 88 -10.57 8.88 -7.25
C ILE A 88 -9.52 9.41 -8.19
N GLU A 89 -9.07 10.64 -7.95
CA GLU A 89 -7.93 11.20 -8.64
C GLU A 89 -6.64 10.64 -8.04
N LEU A 90 -6.14 9.55 -8.62
CA LEU A 90 -4.97 8.82 -8.11
C LEU A 90 -3.74 9.72 -7.87
N LYS A 91 -3.50 10.69 -8.75
CA LYS A 91 -2.36 11.61 -8.61
C LYS A 91 -2.50 12.46 -7.35
N LEU A 92 -3.67 13.10 -7.19
CA LEU A 92 -3.96 13.96 -6.04
C LEU A 92 -3.94 13.16 -4.74
N LEU A 93 -4.49 11.93 -4.75
CA LEU A 93 -4.39 11.01 -3.61
C LEU A 93 -2.94 10.74 -3.22
N TYR A 94 -2.06 10.39 -4.17
CA TYR A 94 -0.65 10.16 -3.84
C TYR A 94 0.05 11.41 -3.33
N ASP A 95 -0.24 12.58 -3.90
CA ASP A 95 0.35 13.85 -3.47
C ASP A 95 -0.07 14.20 -2.04
N VAL A 96 -1.34 13.99 -1.67
CA VAL A 96 -1.86 14.20 -0.31
C VAL A 96 -1.24 13.22 0.68
N LEU A 97 -1.23 11.93 0.38
CA LEU A 97 -0.64 10.90 1.25
C LEU A 97 0.86 11.13 1.45
N LYS A 98 1.58 11.48 0.38
CA LYS A 98 3.01 11.77 0.43
C LYS A 98 3.31 13.01 1.24
N SER A 99 2.54 14.10 1.05
CA SER A 99 2.69 15.34 1.82
C SER A 99 2.58 15.09 3.33
N TYR A 100 1.63 14.25 3.75
CA TYR A 100 1.49 13.87 5.15
C TYR A 100 2.68 13.03 5.65
N GLN A 101 3.11 12.04 4.86
CA GLN A 101 4.26 11.21 5.22
C GLN A 101 5.55 12.03 5.33
N ASP A 102 5.84 12.90 4.36
CA ASP A 102 7.05 13.73 4.34
C ASP A 102 7.11 14.68 5.56
N LYS A 103 5.95 15.17 6.03
CA LYS A 103 5.86 16.06 7.21
C LYS A 103 5.98 15.31 8.54
N PHE A 104 5.29 14.19 8.71
CA PHE A 104 5.07 13.56 10.02
C PHE A 104 5.72 12.18 10.17
N HIS A 105 6.24 11.60 9.09
CA HIS A 105 6.82 10.28 9.07
C HIS A 105 8.20 10.27 8.37
N ASN A 106 9.26 10.37 9.18
CA ASN A 106 10.67 10.45 8.76
C ASN A 106 11.02 11.72 7.98
N PRO A 107 10.78 12.93 8.53
CA PRO A 107 11.24 14.16 7.89
C PRO A 107 12.76 14.11 7.73
N GLY A 108 13.24 14.08 6.49
CA GLY A 108 14.67 14.23 6.16
C GLY A 108 15.62 13.20 6.78
N LEU A 109 15.24 11.92 6.86
CA LEU A 109 16.01 10.82 7.48
C LEU A 109 16.13 10.86 9.02
N SER A 110 15.40 11.73 9.71
CA SER A 110 15.33 11.68 11.17
C SER A 110 14.47 10.49 11.64
N THR A 111 14.91 9.81 12.70
CA THR A 111 14.12 8.77 13.39
C THR A 111 13.05 9.35 14.32
N GLU A 112 13.02 10.69 14.49
CA GLU A 112 11.98 11.35 15.26
C GLU A 112 10.67 11.44 14.47
N THR A 113 9.62 10.88 15.05
CA THR A 113 8.25 11.06 14.56
C THR A 113 7.71 12.39 15.07
N VAL A 114 7.45 13.31 14.16
CA VAL A 114 6.76 14.58 14.48
C VAL A 114 5.28 14.28 14.67
N LYS A 115 4.74 14.58 15.86
CA LYS A 115 3.31 14.41 16.13
C LYS A 115 2.55 15.57 15.47
N PRO A 116 1.55 15.30 14.60
CA PRO A 116 0.76 16.36 14.01
C PRO A 116 -0.17 17.01 15.06
N SER A 117 -0.42 18.30 14.88
CA SER A 117 -1.42 19.06 15.61
C SER A 117 -2.84 18.81 15.05
N THR A 118 -3.87 19.13 15.83
CA THR A 118 -5.27 19.05 15.41
C THR A 118 -5.54 19.72 14.05
N PRO A 119 -5.18 21.00 13.81
CA PRO A 119 -5.45 21.65 12.53
C PRO A 119 -4.73 21.00 11.35
N GLU A 120 -3.52 20.45 11.55
CA GLU A 120 -2.78 19.77 10.48
C GLU A 120 -3.44 18.46 10.04
N VAL A 121 -4.01 17.71 11.00
CA VAL A 121 -4.76 16.49 10.66
C VAL A 121 -6.11 16.85 10.03
N GLU A 122 -6.80 17.90 10.51
CA GLU A 122 -8.05 18.38 9.88
C GLU A 122 -7.84 18.86 8.44
N GLU A 123 -6.75 19.59 8.19
CA GLU A 123 -6.35 20.01 6.85
C GLU A 123 -6.06 18.79 5.96
N PHE A 124 -5.28 17.84 6.47
CA PHE A 124 -5.00 16.60 5.75
C PHE A 124 -6.28 15.83 5.40
N LEU A 125 -7.18 15.66 6.36
CA LEU A 125 -8.46 14.96 6.18
C LEU A 125 -9.35 15.67 5.15
N THR A 126 -9.37 17.00 5.17
CA THR A 126 -10.08 17.81 4.18
C THR A 126 -9.51 17.60 2.77
N ASN A 127 -8.18 17.69 2.63
CA ASN A 127 -7.51 17.45 1.36
C ASN A 127 -7.71 16.00 0.87
N LEU A 128 -7.78 15.05 1.80
CA LEU A 128 -8.04 13.65 1.51
C LEU A 128 -9.46 13.43 0.99
N GLN A 129 -10.46 14.25 1.35
CA GLN A 129 -11.80 14.15 0.75
C GLN A 129 -11.84 14.73 -0.67
N GLN A 130 -11.06 15.78 -0.94
CA GLN A 130 -11.02 16.44 -2.25
C GLN A 130 -10.48 15.56 -3.39
N VAL A 131 -9.81 14.45 -3.06
CA VAL A 131 -9.34 13.45 -4.05
C VAL A 131 -10.50 12.72 -4.73
N ILE A 132 -11.68 12.69 -4.13
CA ILE A 132 -12.83 11.93 -4.62
C ILE A 132 -13.43 12.69 -5.79
N ILE A 133 -13.55 12.02 -6.92
CA ILE A 133 -14.20 12.57 -8.11
C ILE A 133 -15.70 12.41 -7.91
N LEU A 134 -16.39 13.52 -7.66
CA LEU A 134 -17.84 13.56 -7.72
C LEU A 134 -18.23 13.65 -9.21
N GLU A 135 -18.87 12.60 -9.74
CA GLU A 135 -19.56 12.72 -11.04
C GLU A 135 -20.76 13.66 -10.83
N GLU A 136 -20.74 14.85 -11.46
CA GLU A 136 -21.92 15.69 -11.68
C GLU A 136 -22.82 15.11 -12.78
#